data_AF-A0A355SI22-F1
#
_entry.id   AF-A0A355SI22-F1
#
_cell.length_a   1.000
_cell.length_b   1.000
_cell.length_c   1.000
_cell.angle_alpha   90.00
_cell.angle_beta   90.00
_cell.angle_gamma   90.00
#
_symmetry.space_group_name_H-M   'P 1'
#
loop_
_entity.id
_entity.type
_entity.pdbx_description
1 polymer ?
#
loop_
_entity_poly.entity_id
_entity_poly.type
_entity_poly.pdbx_seq_one_letter_code
_entity_poly.pdbx_strand_id
1 'polypeptide(L)' 'FFKGKVYKTMIPRNIRLAESPSYGQPIMQYDPKCKGAESYEEFAREFLINEKYRSRDVI' A
#
# COMPACT_ATOMS: atom_id res chain seq x y z
N PHE A 1 -11.68 -20.28 0.44
CA PHE A 1 -10.33 -19.92 0.90
C PHE A 1 -9.73 -18.86 -0.03
N PHE A 2 -9.15 -17.78 0.51
CA PHE A 2 -8.61 -16.63 -0.25
C PHE A 2 -7.20 -16.86 -0.85
N LYS A 3 -6.84 -18.12 -1.16
CA LYS A 3 -5.51 -18.44 -1.71
C LYS A 3 -5.27 -17.66 -3.01
N GLY A 4 -4.20 -16.87 -3.04
CA GLY A 4 -3.76 -16.11 -4.22
C GLY A 4 -4.47 -14.77 -4.48
N LYS A 5 -5.43 -14.35 -3.63
CA LYS A 5 -6.13 -13.05 -3.77
C LYS A 5 -5.72 -12.01 -2.72
N VAL A 6 -4.86 -12.38 -1.77
CA VAL A 6 -4.41 -11.52 -0.68
C VAL A 6 -3.00 -11.03 -1.00
N TYR A 7 -2.79 -9.74 -0.79
CA TYR A 7 -1.47 -9.12 -0.90
C TYR A 7 -0.54 -9.60 0.22
N LYS A 8 0.75 -9.66 -0.06
CA LYS A 8 1.78 -10.00 0.91
C LYS A 8 2.11 -8.83 1.82
N THR A 9 2.02 -7.60 1.31
CA THR A 9 2.28 -6.40 2.10
C THR A 9 1.17 -6.18 3.13
N MET A 10 1.56 -6.12 4.40
CA MET A 10 0.67 -5.82 5.53
C MET A 10 0.75 -4.33 5.88
N ILE A 11 -0.38 -3.65 5.97
CA ILE A 11 -0.45 -2.26 6.44
C ILE A 11 -0.64 -2.25 7.96
N PRO A 12 0.37 -1.82 8.75
CA PRO A 12 0.27 -1.79 10.20
C PRO A 12 -0.65 -0.66 10.68
N ARG A 13 -1.25 -0.82 11.86
CA ARG A 13 -1.91 0.31 12.53
C ARG A 13 -0.86 1.34 12.94
N ASN A 14 -1.02 2.58 12.48
CA ASN A 14 -0.09 3.67 12.76
C ASN A 14 -0.87 4.96 13.07
N ILE A 15 -0.45 5.69 14.10
CA ILE A 15 -1.11 6.94 14.55
C ILE A 15 -0.95 8.04 13.49
N ARG A 16 0.24 8.22 12.91
CA ARG A 16 0.51 9.22 11.86
C ARG A 16 -0.33 8.97 10.61
N LEU A 17 -0.50 7.69 10.25
CA LEU A 17 -1.37 7.28 9.15
C LEU A 17 -2.84 7.61 9.42
N ALA A 18 -3.29 7.49 10.68
CA ALA A 18 -4.66 7.85 11.06
C ALA A 18 -4.87 9.37 11.22
N GLU A 19 -3.81 10.11 11.52
CA GLU A 19 -3.82 11.58 11.65
C GLU A 19 -3.80 12.29 10.30
N SER A 20 -3.09 11.75 9.30
CA SER A 20 -2.91 12.39 8.00
C SER A 20 -4.21 12.89 7.33
N PRO A 21 -5.33 12.14 7.35
CA PRO A 21 -6.60 12.61 6.78
C PRO A 21 -7.14 13.87 7.46
N SER A 22 -6.94 14.01 8.77
CA SER A 22 -7.35 15.20 9.53
C SER A 22 -6.56 16.44 9.14
N TYR A 23 -5.30 16.27 8.71
CA TYR A 23 -4.46 17.34 8.18
C TYR A 23 -4.69 17.61 6.69
N GLY A 24 -5.57 16.85 6.03
CA GLY A 24 -5.84 16.98 4.59
C GLY A 24 -4.65 16.61 3.71
N GLN A 25 -3.68 15.86 4.24
CA GLN A 25 -2.46 15.47 3.54
C GLN A 25 -2.37 13.95 3.43
N PRO A 26 -1.95 13.40 2.27
CA PRO A 26 -1.65 11.98 2.15
C PRO A 26 -0.45 11.63 3.04
N ILE A 27 -0.38 10.38 3.51
CA ILE A 27 0.67 9.94 4.43
C ILE A 27 2.09 10.13 3.87
N MET A 28 2.24 10.05 2.54
CA MET A 28 3.50 10.31 1.84
C MET A 28 3.97 11.77 1.98
N GLN A 29 3.05 12.72 2.17
CA GLN A 29 3.38 14.13 2.38
C GLN A 29 3.41 14.50 3.87
N TYR A 30 2.54 13.89 4.68
CA TYR A 30 2.45 14.18 6.12
C TYR A 30 3.65 13.63 6.90
N ASP A 31 3.99 12.35 6.71
CA ASP A 31 5.17 11.73 7.33
C ASP A 31 5.68 10.57 6.46
N PRO A 32 6.52 10.86 5.45
CA PRO A 32 7.05 9.82 4.54
C PRO A 32 7.96 8.80 5.23
N LYS A 33 8.45 9.08 6.44
CA LYS A 33 9.35 8.19 7.18
C LYS A 33 8.61 7.30 8.18
N CYS A 34 7.29 7.42 8.27
CA CYS A 34 6.53 6.54 9.14
C CYS A 34 6.36 5.16 8.52
N LYS A 35 6.24 4.14 9.39
CA LYS A 35 5.99 2.75 8.97
C LYS A 35 4.75 2.60 8.08
N GLY A 36 3.74 3.47 8.26
CA GLY A 36 2.55 3.47 7.42
C GLY A 36 2.85 3.86 5.97
N ALA A 37 3.66 4.90 5.77
CA ALA A 37 4.09 5.35 4.45
C ALA A 37 4.93 4.27 3.75
N GLU A 38 5.90 3.68 4.46
CA GLU A 38 6.75 2.60 3.95
C GLU A 38 5.91 1.39 3.49
N SER A 39 4.96 0.93 4.32
CA SER A 39 4.09 -0.19 3.93
C SER A 39 3.17 0.14 2.74
N TYR A 40 2.73 1.39 2.59
CA TYR A 40 1.97 1.80 1.41
C TYR A 40 2.84 1.84 0.15
N GLU A 41 4.11 2.22 0.25
CA GLU A 41 5.06 2.16 -0.86
C GLU A 41 5.29 0.72 -1.31
N GLU A 42 5.53 -0.19 -0.37
CA GLU A 42 5.69 -1.62 -0.65
C GLU A 42 4.42 -2.20 -1.30
N PHE A 43 3.24 -1.84 -0.80
CA PHE A 43 1.97 -2.28 -1.33
C PHE A 43 1.77 -1.77 -2.78
N ALA A 44 2.11 -0.50 -3.04
CA ALA A 44 2.03 0.06 -4.38
C ALA A 44 2.95 -0.68 -5.37
N ARG A 45 4.16 -1.07 -4.94
CA ARG A 45 5.05 -1.91 -5.74
C ARG A 45 4.43 -3.28 -6.02
N GLU A 46 3.90 -3.95 -5.01
CA GLU A 46 3.22 -5.25 -5.18
C GLU A 46 2.01 -5.14 -6.11
N PHE A 47 1.22 -4.07 -5.98
CA PHE A 47 0.07 -3.79 -6.83
C PHE A 47 0.46 -3.69 -8.30
N LEU A 48 1.48 -2.89 -8.63
CA LEU A 48 1.96 -2.71 -10.00
C LEU A 48 2.52 -4.02 -10.58
N ILE A 49 3.20 -4.81 -9.76
CA ILE A 49 3.73 -6.12 -10.16
C ILE A 49 2.56 -7.06 -10.49
N ASN A 50 1.57 -7.17 -9.60
CA ASN A 50 0.38 -8.01 -9.80
C ASN A 50 -0.45 -7.56 -11.02
N GLU A 51 -0.55 -6.26 -11.27
CA GLU A 51 -1.23 -5.73 -12.46
C GLU A 51 -0.50 -6.13 -13.74
N LYS A 52 0.84 -6.05 -13.77
CA LYS A 52 1.63 -6.51 -14.92
C LYS A 52 1.45 -8.00 -15.21
N TYR A 53 1.35 -8.84 -14.17
CA TYR A 53 1.07 -10.26 -14.36
C TYR A 53 -0.35 -10.46 -14.91
N ARG A 54 -1.35 -9.80 -14.33
CA ARG A 54 -2.74 -9.92 -14.78
C ARG A 54 -2.95 -9.48 -16.23
N SER A 55 -2.23 -8.47 -16.71
CA SER A 55 -2.32 -8.03 -18.12
C SER A 55 -1.58 -8.94 -19.10
N ARG A 56 -0.66 -9.79 -18.64
CA ARG A 56 0.07 -10.77 -19.48
C ARG A 56 -0.68 -12.07 -19.67
N ASP A 57 -1.59 -12.44 -18.77
CA ASP A 57 -2.46 -13.61 -18.91
C ASP A 57 -3.62 -13.40 -19.93
N VAL A 58 -3.75 -12.19 -20.52
CA VAL A 58 -4.83 -11.84 -21.45
C VAL A 58 -4.36 -11.82 -22.93
N ILE A 59 -3.10 -12.18 -23.20
CA ILE A 59 -2.52 -12.24 -24.57
C ILE A 59 -2.17 -13.68 -24.93
#